data_AF-A0A937M589-F1
#
_entry.id   AF-A0A937M589-F1
#
_cell.length_a   1.000
_cell.length_b   1.000
_cell.length_c   1.000
_cell.angle_alpha   90.00
_cell.angle_beta   90.00
_cell.angle_gamma   90.00
#
_symmetry.space_group_name_H-M   'P 1'
#
loop_
_entity.id
_entity.type
_entity.pdbx_description
1 polymer ?
#
loop_
_entity_poly.entity_id
_entity_poly.type
_entity_poly.pdbx_seq_one_letter_code
_entity_poly.pdbx_strand_id
1 'polypeptide(L)'
;MTTDQLSMFEDDSAEASKPAPKFKTFSVSLSRTIVSPAEKIFDRWLIPTFVGNWMFGEHLGNEKVVDLQNEVRPGGTFNYLIKRNGKEVLHDGEY
;
A
#
# COMPACT_ATOMS: atom_id res chain seq x y z
N MET A 1 7.38 60.27 0.65
CA MET A 1 8.06 60.04 1.95
C MET A 1 6.97 59.55 2.89
N THR A 2 6.72 58.26 3.08
CA THR A 2 7.60 57.20 3.57
C THR A 2 6.99 55.84 3.21
N THR A 3 7.62 55.12 2.28
CA THR A 3 7.26 53.76 1.84
C THR A 3 8.50 52.92 2.00
N ASP A 4 8.91 52.56 3.23
CA ASP A 4 10.12 51.72 3.38
C ASP A 4 10.39 51.11 4.77
N GLN A 5 9.38 50.60 5.48
CA GLN A 5 9.64 49.92 6.78
C GLN A 5 8.74 48.70 7.07
N LEU A 6 8.21 48.03 6.04
CA LEU A 6 7.48 46.75 6.21
C LEU A 6 8.11 45.57 5.45
N SER A 7 9.34 45.71 4.92
CA SER A 7 9.99 44.73 4.04
C SER A 7 11.13 43.92 4.70
N MET A 8 11.20 43.83 6.04
CA MET A 8 12.31 43.12 6.73
C MET A 8 11.89 41.87 7.53
N PHE A 9 10.67 41.37 7.35
CA PHE A 9 10.22 40.11 7.99
C PHE A 9 9.60 39.10 7.00
N GLU A 10 9.95 39.16 5.71
CA GLU A 10 9.73 38.04 4.79
C GLU A 10 10.91 37.06 4.90
N ASP A 11 11.03 36.44 6.07
CA ASP A 11 11.94 35.33 6.30
C ASP A 11 11.25 34.05 5.79
N ASP A 12 11.51 33.77 4.52
CA ASP A 12 11.82 32.45 3.96
C ASP A 12 11.22 31.21 4.69
N SER A 13 9.90 31.09 4.68
CA SER A 13 9.19 29.84 5.04
C SER A 13 8.17 29.42 3.99
N ALA A 14 8.38 29.87 2.75
CA ALA A 14 7.78 29.20 1.60
C ALA A 14 8.43 27.81 1.45
N GLU A 15 7.58 26.80 1.30
CA GLU A 15 7.90 25.42 0.90
C GLU A 15 8.43 24.41 1.94
N ALA A 16 7.62 24.10 2.97
CA ALA A 16 7.59 22.73 3.49
C ALA A 16 6.30 22.37 4.26
N SER A 17 5.17 22.18 3.55
CA SER A 17 4.26 21.05 3.77
C SER A 17 2.95 21.29 3.01
N LYS A 18 2.86 20.81 1.76
CA LYS A 18 1.55 20.55 1.17
C LYS A 18 0.87 19.49 2.06
N PRO A 19 -0.30 19.75 2.65
CA PRO A 19 -0.97 18.77 3.48
C PRO A 19 -1.30 17.56 2.61
N ALA A 20 -0.78 16.40 3.00
CA ALA A 20 -1.08 15.14 2.35
C ALA A 20 -2.61 14.95 2.25
N PRO A 21 -3.12 14.38 1.15
CA PRO A 21 -4.56 14.16 0.98
C PRO A 21 -5.11 13.38 2.17
N LYS A 22 -6.09 13.96 2.87
CA LYS A 22 -6.80 13.30 3.97
C LYS A 22 -7.65 12.17 3.38
N PHE A 23 -7.11 10.96 3.34
CA PHE A 23 -7.85 9.77 2.96
C PHE A 23 -8.92 9.49 4.00
N LYS A 24 -10.19 9.38 3.57
CA LYS A 24 -11.26 8.91 4.44
C LYS A 24 -11.08 7.41 4.64
N THR A 25 -10.82 6.99 5.87
CA THR A 25 -10.83 5.58 6.24
C THR A 25 -12.24 5.03 6.10
N PHE A 26 -12.42 3.95 5.36
CA PHE A 26 -13.66 3.19 5.29
C PHE A 26 -13.37 1.74 5.66
N SER A 27 -14.32 1.09 6.33
CA SER A 27 -14.20 -0.31 6.72
C SER A 27 -15.02 -1.17 5.76
N VAL A 28 -14.45 -2.29 5.33
CA VAL A 28 -15.11 -3.28 4.47
C VAL A 28 -15.02 -4.64 5.17
N SER A 29 -16.13 -5.35 5.24
CA SER A 29 -16.18 -6.74 5.70
C SER A 29 -16.68 -7.64 4.56
N LEU A 30 -15.97 -8.73 4.31
CA LEU A 30 -16.30 -9.71 3.28
C LEU A 30 -16.33 -11.10 3.90
N SER A 31 -17.41 -11.84 3.67
CA SER A 31 -17.53 -13.25 4.06
C SER A 31 -17.79 -14.12 2.83
N ARG A 32 -17.06 -15.23 2.73
CA ARG A 32 -17.20 -16.20 1.65
C ARG A 32 -16.96 -17.61 2.18
N THR A 33 -17.87 -18.54 1.85
CA THR A 33 -17.69 -19.97 2.14
C THR A 33 -16.87 -20.62 1.04
N ILE A 34 -15.79 -21.30 1.42
CA ILE A 34 -14.90 -22.05 0.51
C ILE A 34 -14.87 -23.50 0.96
N VAL A 35 -15.17 -24.43 0.05
CA VAL A 35 -15.17 -25.88 0.34
C VAL A 35 -13.74 -26.41 0.28
N SER A 36 -12.94 -26.11 1.30
CA SER A 36 -11.55 -26.55 1.45
C SER A 36 -11.17 -26.60 2.93
N PRO A 37 -10.23 -27.47 3.35
CA PRO A 37 -9.68 -27.43 4.70
C PRO A 37 -9.14 -26.04 5.05
N ALA A 38 -9.36 -25.60 6.30
CA ALA A 38 -8.94 -24.28 6.78
C ALA A 38 -7.43 -24.08 6.68
N GLU A 39 -6.63 -25.12 6.95
CA GLU A 39 -5.16 -25.11 6.82
C GLU A 39 -4.72 -24.70 5.41
N LYS A 40 -5.31 -25.30 4.37
CA LYS A 40 -5.00 -24.96 2.97
C LYS A 40 -5.38 -23.54 2.61
N ILE A 41 -6.45 -23.01 3.20
CA ILE A 41 -6.83 -21.61 2.99
C ILE A 41 -5.79 -20.72 3.65
N PHE A 42 -5.42 -21.02 4.90
CA PHE A 42 -4.43 -20.25 5.65
C PHE A 42 -3.06 -20.23 4.94
N ASP A 43 -2.57 -21.38 4.47
CA ASP A 43 -1.33 -21.47 3.70
C ASP A 43 -1.32 -20.58 2.45
N ARG A 44 -2.49 -20.39 1.81
CA ARG A 44 -2.64 -19.52 0.63
C ARG A 44 -2.56 -18.02 0.96
N TRP A 45 -2.72 -17.65 2.22
CA TRP A 45 -2.50 -16.30 2.73
C TRP A 45 -1.08 -16.09 3.27
N LEU A 46 -0.43 -17.15 3.75
CA LEU A 46 0.91 -17.06 4.32
C LEU A 46 2.03 -17.19 3.29
N ILE A 47 1.85 -18.01 2.26
CA ILE A 47 2.93 -18.27 1.31
C ILE A 47 2.88 -17.20 0.20
N PRO A 48 3.93 -16.37 0.05
CA PRO A 48 3.91 -15.27 -0.92
C PRO A 48 3.67 -15.74 -2.36
N THR A 49 4.20 -16.90 -2.78
CA THR A 49 3.94 -17.44 -4.12
C THR A 49 2.46 -17.75 -4.36
N PHE A 50 1.72 -18.14 -3.32
CA PHE A 50 0.29 -18.37 -3.42
C PHE A 50 -0.50 -17.07 -3.37
N VAL A 51 -0.17 -16.15 -2.46
CA VAL A 51 -0.77 -14.81 -2.38
C VAL A 51 -0.63 -14.10 -3.72
N GLY A 52 0.57 -14.10 -4.27
CA GLY A 52 0.90 -13.51 -5.57
C GLY A 52 0.15 -14.11 -6.75
N ASN A 53 -0.38 -15.33 -6.62
CA ASN A 53 -1.13 -16.00 -7.68
C ASN A 53 -2.65 -15.83 -7.57
N TRP A 54 -3.21 -15.57 -6.39
CA TRP A 54 -4.65 -15.39 -6.25
C TRP A 54 -5.05 -13.92 -6.06
N MET A 55 -4.23 -13.13 -5.35
CA MET A 55 -4.46 -11.71 -5.07
C MET A 55 -3.95 -10.80 -6.20
N PHE A 56 -2.94 -11.26 -6.93
CA PHE A 56 -2.35 -10.56 -8.07
C PHE A 56 -2.23 -11.54 -9.24
N GLY A 57 -2.14 -11.05 -10.47
CA GLY A 57 -1.93 -11.89 -11.66
C GLY A 57 -2.79 -11.51 -12.86
N GLU A 58 -2.51 -12.17 -13.98
CA GLU A 58 -3.13 -11.89 -15.28
C GLU A 58 -4.67 -12.03 -15.27
N HIS A 59 -5.21 -12.85 -14.37
CA HIS A 59 -6.66 -13.04 -14.19
C HIS A 59 -7.36 -11.83 -13.56
N LEU A 60 -6.64 -10.91 -12.93
CA LEU A 60 -7.16 -9.64 -12.39
C LEU A 60 -6.90 -8.44 -13.32
N GLY A 61 -6.05 -8.61 -14.35
CA GLY A 61 -5.72 -7.59 -15.34
C GLY A 61 -4.25 -7.63 -15.78
N ASN A 62 -3.73 -6.53 -16.35
CA ASN A 62 -2.31 -6.35 -16.70
C ASN A 62 -1.44 -6.09 -15.45
N GLU A 63 -1.51 -6.99 -14.47
CA GLU A 63 -0.79 -6.92 -13.22
C GLU A 63 0.29 -7.98 -13.18
N LYS A 64 1.54 -7.54 -13.11
CA LYS A 64 2.69 -8.42 -12.99
C LYS A 64 3.27 -8.31 -11.59
N VAL A 65 3.37 -9.45 -10.91
CA VAL A 65 4.13 -9.59 -9.68
C VAL A 65 5.62 -9.31 -9.95
N VAL A 66 6.20 -8.36 -9.22
CA VAL A 66 7.64 -8.03 -9.31
C VAL A 66 8.39 -8.69 -8.15
N ASP A 67 7.95 -8.46 -6.92
CA ASP A 67 8.52 -9.05 -5.71
C ASP A 67 7.45 -9.26 -4.64
N LEU A 68 7.51 -10.37 -3.92
CA LEU A 68 6.65 -10.63 -2.77
C LEU A 68 7.51 -11.13 -1.61
N GLN A 69 7.63 -10.29 -0.60
CA GLN A 69 8.24 -10.61 0.68
C GLN A 69 7.16 -10.77 1.73
N ASN A 70 7.29 -11.82 2.53
CA ASN A 70 6.33 -12.10 3.57
C ASN A 70 6.97 -12.65 4.83
N GLU A 71 6.85 -11.94 5.93
CA GLU A 71 7.28 -12.40 7.25
C GLU A 71 6.09 -12.99 8.01
N VAL A 72 5.96 -14.31 7.92
CA VAL A 72 4.83 -15.04 8.49
C VAL A 72 5.01 -15.26 10.00
N ARG A 73 4.87 -14.18 10.78
CA ARG A 73 4.89 -14.20 12.25
C ARG A 73 4.01 -13.06 12.81
N PRO A 74 3.51 -13.16 14.06
CA PRO A 74 2.85 -12.03 14.72
C PRO A 74 3.78 -10.81 14.75
N GLY A 75 3.30 -9.66 14.26
CA GLY A 75 4.12 -8.44 14.10
C GLY A 75 5.18 -8.54 12.98
N GLY A 76 5.07 -9.54 12.11
CA GLY A 76 5.84 -9.61 10.87
C GLY A 76 5.27 -8.65 9.83
N THR A 77 6.12 -8.26 8.89
CA THR A 77 5.75 -7.38 7.78
C THR A 77 5.49 -8.16 6.50
N PHE A 78 4.61 -7.62 5.65
CA PHE A 78 4.48 -8.06 4.27
C PHE A 78 4.79 -6.90 3.32
N ASN A 79 5.38 -7.23 2.19
CA ASN A 79 5.73 -6.26 1.15
C ASN A 79 5.52 -6.90 -0.22
N TYR A 80 4.54 -6.39 -0.96
CA TYR A 80 4.18 -6.88 -2.28
C TYR A 80 4.38 -5.76 -3.30
N LEU A 81 5.40 -5.90 -4.14
CA LEU A 81 5.67 -5.01 -5.26
C LEU A 81 5.02 -5.57 -6.52
N ILE A 82 4.02 -4.86 -7.04
CA ILE A 82 3.32 -5.23 -8.27
C ILE A 82 3.48 -4.15 -9.33
N LYS A 83 3.49 -4.54 -10.60
CA LYS A 83 3.49 -3.64 -11.75
C LYS A 83 2.14 -3.71 -12.45
N ARG A 84 1.35 -2.66 -12.30
CA ARG A 84 0.02 -2.51 -12.92
C ARG A 84 0.08 -1.42 -13.99
N ASN A 85 -0.23 -1.77 -15.25
CA ASN A 85 -0.21 -0.84 -16.39
C ASN A 85 1.12 -0.04 -16.51
N GLY A 86 2.25 -0.69 -16.25
CA GLY A 86 3.57 -0.07 -16.32
C GLY A 86 3.97 0.76 -15.10
N LYS A 87 3.08 0.96 -14.12
CA LYS A 87 3.37 1.61 -12.83
C LYS A 87 3.61 0.59 -11.75
N GLU A 88 4.64 0.82 -10.94
CA GLU A 88 4.93 0.01 -9.76
C GLU A 88 4.07 0.51 -8.60
N VAL A 89 3.38 -0.42 -7.96
CA VAL A 89 2.54 -0.20 -6.78
C VAL A 89 3.09 -1.09 -5.68
N LEU A 90 3.40 -0.47 -4.55
CA LEU A 90 3.85 -1.14 -3.36
C LEU A 90 2.64 -1.33 -2.42
N HIS A 91 2.44 -2.57 -1.98
CA HIS A 91 1.49 -2.93 -0.93
C HIS A 91 2.26 -3.48 0.26
N ASP A 92 2.38 -2.69 1.31
CA ASP A 92 3.07 -3.03 2.54
C ASP A 92 2.17 -2.92 3.77
N GLY A 93 2.51 -3.67 4.82
CA GLY A 93 1.79 -3.66 6.10
C GLY A 93 2.32 -4.69 7.08
N GLU A 94 1.59 -4.87 8.17
CA GLU A 94 1.91 -5.78 9.29
C GLU A 94 0.76 -6.79 9.52
N TYR A 95 1.10 -7.96 10.06
CA TYR A 95 0.16 -9.05 10.41
C TYR A 95 -0.56 -8.87 11.74
#